data_AF-A0A838INH4-F1
#
_entry.id   AF-A0A838INH4-F1
#
_cell.length_a   1.000
_cell.length_b   1.000
_cell.length_c   1.000
_cell.angle_alpha   90.00
_cell.angle_beta   90.00
_cell.angle_gamma   90.00
#
_symmetry.space_group_name_H-M   'P 1'
#
loop_
_entity.id
_entity.type
_entity.pdbx_description
1 polymer ?
#
loop_
_entity_poly.entity_id
_entity_poly.type
_entity_poly.pdbx_seq_one_letter_code
_entity_poly.pdbx_strand_id
1 'polypeptide(L)'
;MAKDPSEKAHRRNALAKLLTCHVGILLIDGIKYVEEGMPYVRHLLDQFRTEARRISDDFAANGEPLEPFPRQWIIAISKADLLPPEVSAEVVCKEIVRGAVDQLEGVAKAVNSPSFGSQYLLLSSVQGDGERVVDAHQFIGLQLVAPIALVSVLSELANKAAKGEGFGYLRAIMERLAAIVDFVDKLDDFLPPKYKVLTQLLKALALKDGLNKGSEYFRGMQAAAAKRGQVLEASAAAMRAELASPHAQKAFFRNQN
;
A
#
# COMPACT_ATOMS: atom_id res chain seq x y z
N MET A 1 -30.54 4.00 -9.26
CA MET A 1 -30.24 2.67 -9.83
C MET A 1 -30.13 1.68 -8.69
N ALA A 2 -30.98 0.65 -8.67
CA ALA A 2 -30.95 -0.40 -7.67
C ALA A 2 -29.62 -1.17 -7.78
N LYS A 3 -28.77 -1.13 -6.75
CA LYS A 3 -27.54 -1.94 -6.66
C LYS A 3 -27.93 -3.42 -6.72
N ASP A 4 -27.43 -4.14 -7.71
CA ASP A 4 -27.60 -5.57 -7.89
C ASP A 4 -27.23 -6.32 -6.58
N PRO A 5 -28.10 -7.21 -6.04
CA PRO A 5 -27.78 -8.04 -4.88
C PRO A 5 -26.43 -8.75 -4.97
N SER A 6 -26.00 -9.14 -6.18
CA SER A 6 -24.69 -9.73 -6.46
C SER A 6 -23.53 -8.78 -6.17
N GLU A 7 -23.64 -7.51 -6.60
CA GLU A 7 -22.60 -6.49 -6.36
C GLU A 7 -22.45 -6.20 -4.86
N LYS A 8 -23.56 -6.17 -4.12
CA LYS A 8 -23.55 -6.00 -2.67
C LYS A 8 -22.88 -7.18 -1.97
N ALA A 9 -23.13 -8.41 -2.43
CA ALA A 9 -22.49 -9.62 -1.91
C ALA A 9 -20.98 -9.65 -2.22
N HIS A 10 -20.57 -9.32 -3.44
CA HIS A 10 -19.16 -9.22 -3.82
C HIS A 10 -18.42 -8.18 -2.99
N ARG A 11 -19.02 -7.00 -2.79
CA ARG A 11 -18.46 -5.93 -1.95
C ARG A 11 -18.26 -6.41 -0.51
N ARG A 12 -19.28 -7.07 0.07
CA ARG A 12 -19.17 -7.64 1.42
C ARG A 12 -18.08 -8.70 1.50
N ASN A 13 -17.99 -9.60 0.54
CA ASN A 13 -16.95 -10.64 0.50
C ASN A 13 -15.55 -10.02 0.37
N ALA A 14 -15.37 -9.01 -0.49
CA ALA A 14 -14.11 -8.29 -0.62
C ALA A 14 -13.70 -7.61 0.69
N LEU A 15 -14.63 -6.95 1.41
CA LEU A 15 -14.33 -6.35 2.71
C LEU A 15 -14.08 -7.38 3.81
N ALA A 16 -14.74 -8.55 3.77
CA ALA A 16 -14.43 -9.64 4.71
C ALA A 16 -13.01 -10.20 4.46
N LYS A 17 -12.62 -10.37 3.18
CA LYS A 17 -11.25 -10.77 2.81
C LYS A 17 -10.20 -9.76 3.26
N LEU A 18 -10.52 -8.46 3.27
CA LEU A 18 -9.60 -7.43 3.76
C LEU A 18 -9.15 -7.65 5.20
N LEU A 19 -9.95 -8.27 6.07
CA LEU A 19 -9.57 -8.57 7.45
C LEU A 19 -8.33 -9.47 7.55
N THR A 20 -8.09 -10.29 6.52
CA THR A 20 -6.91 -11.17 6.45
C THR A 20 -5.70 -10.53 5.78
N CYS A 21 -5.85 -9.31 5.23
CA CYS A 21 -4.81 -8.64 4.47
C CYS A 21 -3.88 -7.80 5.37
N HIS A 22 -2.59 -7.76 5.01
CA HIS A 22 -1.62 -6.90 5.70
C HIS A 22 -1.68 -5.43 5.23
N VAL A 23 -2.09 -5.22 3.97
CA VAL A 23 -2.21 -3.91 3.32
C VAL A 23 -3.57 -3.81 2.66
N GLY A 24 -4.29 -2.71 2.93
CA GLY A 24 -5.53 -2.34 2.24
C GLY A 24 -5.27 -1.25 1.20
N ILE A 25 -5.87 -1.39 0.01
CA ILE A 25 -5.87 -0.33 -1.00
C ILE A 25 -7.30 0.14 -1.21
N LEU A 26 -7.57 1.41 -0.90
CA LEU A 26 -8.85 2.03 -1.22
C LEU A 26 -8.72 2.75 -2.56
N LEU A 27 -9.45 2.27 -3.56
CA LEU A 27 -9.47 2.86 -4.90
C LEU A 27 -10.51 3.98 -4.99
N ILE A 28 -10.08 5.13 -5.51
CA ILE A 28 -10.90 6.27 -5.92
C ILE A 28 -10.84 6.34 -7.44
N ASP A 29 -12.00 6.44 -8.10
CA ASP A 29 -12.04 6.55 -9.55
C ASP A 29 -11.57 7.94 -9.99
N GLY A 30 -10.47 8.03 -10.74
CA GLY A 30 -9.89 9.28 -11.21
C GLY A 30 -10.77 10.07 -12.15
N ILE A 31 -11.61 9.42 -12.96
CA ILE A 31 -12.57 10.13 -13.83
C ILE A 31 -13.63 10.81 -12.98
N LYS A 32 -14.26 10.05 -12.06
CA LYS A 32 -15.26 10.62 -11.14
C LYS A 32 -14.68 11.68 -10.23
N TYR A 33 -13.42 11.52 -9.83
CA TYR A 33 -12.69 12.54 -9.09
C TYR A 33 -12.62 13.86 -9.87
N VAL A 34 -12.30 13.82 -11.17
CA VAL A 34 -12.23 15.01 -12.02
C VAL A 34 -13.62 15.60 -12.29
N GLU A 35 -14.63 14.76 -12.54
CA GLU A 35 -15.99 15.19 -12.88
C GLU A 35 -16.78 15.73 -11.67
N GLU A 36 -16.74 15.02 -10.55
CA GLU A 36 -17.58 15.28 -9.38
C GLU A 36 -16.80 15.93 -8.21
N GLY A 37 -15.47 15.81 -8.18
CA GLY A 37 -14.61 16.41 -7.17
C GLY A 37 -14.76 15.85 -5.75
N MET A 38 -14.59 16.73 -4.76
CA MET A 38 -14.65 16.36 -3.33
C MET A 38 -15.99 15.78 -2.85
N PRO A 39 -17.17 16.21 -3.33
CA PRO A 39 -18.43 15.56 -3.00
C PRO A 39 -18.42 14.03 -3.23
N TYR A 40 -17.88 13.58 -4.36
CA TYR A 40 -17.72 12.15 -4.66
C TYR A 40 -16.78 11.46 -3.66
N VAL A 41 -15.61 12.05 -3.39
CA VAL A 41 -14.63 11.49 -2.45
C VAL A 41 -15.21 11.38 -1.03
N ARG A 42 -15.87 12.42 -0.54
CA ARG A 42 -16.54 12.41 0.77
C ARG A 42 -17.58 11.30 0.85
N HIS A 43 -18.43 11.20 -0.17
CA HIS A 43 -19.45 10.16 -0.23
C HIS A 43 -18.85 8.75 -0.24
N LEU A 44 -17.79 8.52 -1.02
CA LEU A 44 -17.07 7.26 -1.06
C LEU A 44 -16.50 6.87 0.31
N LEU A 45 -15.85 7.82 0.99
CA LEU A 45 -15.29 7.60 2.32
C LEU A 45 -16.37 7.34 3.36
N ASP A 46 -17.48 8.08 3.34
CA ASP A 46 -18.61 7.85 4.25
C ASP A 46 -19.28 6.49 4.02
N GLN A 47 -19.43 6.07 2.76
CA GLN A 47 -19.90 4.73 2.41
C GLN A 47 -18.94 3.66 2.93
N PHE A 48 -17.65 3.83 2.71
CA PHE A 48 -16.63 2.89 3.16
C PHE A 48 -16.59 2.79 4.69
N ARG A 49 -16.63 3.93 5.41
CA ARG A 49 -16.73 3.98 6.87
C ARG A 49 -17.92 3.15 7.38
N THR A 50 -19.07 3.32 6.75
CA THR A 50 -20.31 2.65 7.15
C THR A 50 -20.23 1.15 6.95
N GLU A 51 -19.71 0.71 5.80
CA GLU A 51 -19.55 -0.73 5.51
C GLU A 51 -18.47 -1.38 6.39
N ALA A 52 -17.37 -0.68 6.67
CA ALA A 52 -16.33 -1.16 7.59
C ALA A 52 -16.88 -1.39 9.00
N ARG A 53 -17.66 -0.44 9.53
CA ARG A 53 -18.34 -0.59 10.84
C ARG A 53 -19.32 -1.76 10.83
N ARG A 54 -20.18 -1.85 9.80
CA ARG A 54 -21.16 -2.95 9.72
C ARG A 54 -20.48 -4.31 9.74
N ILE A 55 -19.37 -4.47 9.04
CA ILE A 55 -18.63 -5.73 9.03
C ILE A 55 -18.01 -6.00 10.40
N SER A 56 -17.39 -5.02 11.03
CA SER A 56 -16.91 -5.18 12.41
C SER A 56 -18.03 -5.61 13.36
N ASP A 57 -19.20 -4.97 13.28
CA ASP A 57 -20.36 -5.28 14.11
C ASP A 57 -20.91 -6.69 13.82
N ASP A 58 -20.97 -7.10 12.55
CA ASP A 58 -21.40 -8.44 12.12
C ASP A 58 -20.47 -9.53 12.69
N PHE A 59 -19.14 -9.32 12.63
CA PHE A 59 -18.16 -10.24 13.21
C PHE A 59 -18.28 -10.33 14.73
N ALA A 60 -18.45 -9.17 15.40
CA ALA A 60 -18.65 -9.12 16.85
C ALA A 60 -19.92 -9.86 17.29
N ALA A 61 -21.02 -9.71 16.53
CA ALA A 61 -22.29 -10.37 16.82
C ALA A 61 -22.24 -11.90 16.66
N ASN A 62 -21.39 -12.41 15.76
CA ASN A 62 -21.23 -13.84 15.52
C ASN A 62 -20.25 -14.53 16.49
N GLY A 63 -19.68 -13.79 17.44
CA GLY A 63 -18.74 -14.34 18.43
C GLY A 63 -17.38 -14.74 17.84
N GLU A 64 -17.09 -14.34 16.60
CA GLU A 64 -15.81 -14.59 15.95
C GLU A 64 -14.77 -13.58 16.46
N PRO A 65 -13.51 -14.00 16.72
CA PRO A 65 -12.46 -13.06 17.03
C PRO A 65 -12.27 -12.13 15.84
N LEU A 66 -12.50 -10.83 16.05
CA LEU A 66 -12.32 -9.77 15.06
C LEU A 66 -10.84 -9.75 14.64
N GLU A 67 -10.50 -10.37 13.50
CA GLU A 67 -9.21 -10.09 12.87
C GLU A 67 -9.19 -8.59 12.55
N PRO A 68 -8.17 -7.84 12.99
CA PRO A 68 -8.15 -6.40 12.75
C PRO A 68 -8.04 -6.15 11.26
N PHE A 69 -8.70 -5.09 10.78
CA PHE A 69 -8.45 -4.54 9.44
C PHE A 69 -6.94 -4.34 9.19
N PRO A 70 -6.52 -4.27 7.91
CA PRO A 70 -5.14 -4.00 7.56
C PRO A 70 -4.63 -2.79 8.33
N ARG A 71 -3.43 -2.92 8.91
CA ARG A 71 -2.83 -1.79 9.64
C ARG A 71 -2.20 -0.77 8.72
N GLN A 72 -1.86 -1.19 7.50
CA GLN A 72 -1.34 -0.35 6.43
C GLN A 72 -2.40 -0.11 5.37
N TRP A 73 -2.56 1.15 4.97
CA TRP A 73 -3.54 1.58 3.97
C TRP A 73 -2.90 2.50 2.94
N ILE A 74 -3.30 2.33 1.69
CA ILE A 74 -2.94 3.19 0.57
C ILE A 74 -4.25 3.68 -0.06
N ILE A 75 -4.41 4.99 -0.20
CA ILE A 75 -5.49 5.57 -1.00
C ILE A 75 -4.97 5.72 -2.42
N ALA A 76 -5.58 5.03 -3.38
CA ALA A 76 -5.10 5.02 -4.75
C ALA A 76 -6.12 5.66 -5.70
N ILE A 77 -5.67 6.59 -6.56
CA ILE A 77 -6.49 7.16 -7.64
C ILE A 77 -6.27 6.32 -8.90
N SER A 78 -7.31 5.64 -9.37
CA SER A 78 -7.25 4.84 -10.59
C SER A 78 -7.38 5.70 -11.85
N LYS A 79 -6.99 5.18 -13.01
CA LYS A 79 -7.04 5.87 -14.32
C LYS A 79 -6.23 7.18 -14.29
N ALA A 80 -5.09 7.12 -13.61
CA ALA A 80 -4.22 8.28 -13.42
C ALA A 80 -3.65 8.86 -14.73
N ASP A 81 -3.68 8.08 -15.81
CA ASP A 81 -3.30 8.48 -17.17
C ASP A 81 -4.25 9.53 -17.76
N LEU A 82 -5.49 9.59 -17.27
CA LEU A 82 -6.51 10.55 -17.70
C LEU A 82 -6.57 11.80 -16.83
N LEU A 83 -5.75 11.87 -15.77
CA LEU A 83 -5.67 13.05 -14.92
C LEU A 83 -4.86 14.15 -15.62
N PRO A 84 -5.12 15.44 -15.33
CA PRO A 84 -4.31 16.53 -15.83
C PRO A 84 -2.81 16.32 -15.52
N PRO A 85 -1.88 16.66 -16.44
CA PRO A 85 -0.45 16.37 -16.29
C PRO A 85 0.21 16.92 -15.01
N GLU A 86 -0.33 18.00 -14.45
CA GLU A 86 0.10 18.63 -13.20
C GLU A 86 -0.32 17.87 -11.94
N VAL A 87 -1.27 16.94 -12.06
CA VAL A 87 -1.74 16.14 -10.92
C VAL A 87 -0.65 15.14 -10.52
N SER A 88 -0.25 15.23 -9.26
CA SER A 88 0.65 14.29 -8.59
C SER A 88 -0.05 13.69 -7.37
N ALA A 89 0.49 12.59 -6.84
CA ALA A 89 -0.01 11.99 -5.60
C ALA A 89 0.04 12.97 -4.42
N GLU A 90 0.99 13.90 -4.40
CA GLU A 90 1.08 14.97 -3.40
C GLU A 90 -0.08 15.97 -3.53
N VAL A 91 -0.40 16.41 -4.75
CA VAL A 91 -1.51 17.33 -5.00
C VAL A 91 -2.82 16.70 -4.55
N VAL A 92 -3.10 15.47 -4.99
CA VAL A 92 -4.27 14.70 -4.58
C VAL A 92 -4.34 14.54 -3.06
N CYS A 93 -3.23 14.19 -2.42
CA CYS A 93 -3.16 14.07 -0.97
C CYS A 93 -3.59 15.37 -0.29
N LYS A 94 -3.00 16.51 -0.67
CA LYS A 94 -3.33 17.82 -0.09
C LYS A 94 -4.80 18.17 -0.30
N GLU A 95 -5.34 17.92 -1.49
CA GLU A 95 -6.74 18.18 -1.80
C GLU A 95 -7.70 17.33 -0.96
N ILE A 96 -7.46 16.02 -0.88
CA ILE A 96 -8.31 15.10 -0.10
C ILE A 96 -8.18 15.36 1.39
N VAL A 97 -6.97 15.58 1.92
CA VAL A 97 -6.78 15.90 3.34
C VAL A 97 -7.49 17.20 3.72
N ARG A 98 -7.35 18.26 2.90
CA ARG A 98 -8.06 19.53 3.15
C ARG A 98 -9.57 19.39 2.96
N GLY A 99 -9.99 18.61 1.95
CA GLY A 99 -11.37 18.50 1.51
C GLY A 99 -12.20 17.49 2.29
N ALA A 100 -11.60 16.50 2.95
CA ALA A 100 -12.32 15.37 3.53
C ALA A 100 -11.72 14.90 4.87
N VAL A 101 -11.10 15.81 5.64
CA VAL A 101 -10.46 15.51 6.95
C VAL A 101 -11.39 14.71 7.87
N ASP A 102 -12.64 15.14 8.05
CA ASP A 102 -13.60 14.48 8.94
C ASP A 102 -13.93 13.06 8.48
N GLN A 103 -14.05 12.85 7.17
CA GLN A 103 -14.29 11.54 6.59
C GLN A 103 -13.06 10.63 6.73
N LEU A 104 -11.86 11.15 6.48
CA LEU A 104 -10.61 10.40 6.65
C LEU A 104 -10.45 9.94 8.11
N GLU A 105 -10.64 10.83 9.08
CA GLU A 105 -10.61 10.47 10.50
C GLU A 105 -11.69 9.45 10.86
N GLY A 106 -12.90 9.64 10.30
CA GLY A 106 -14.01 8.73 10.49
C GLY A 106 -13.71 7.31 10.01
N VAL A 107 -13.07 7.19 8.84
CA VAL A 107 -12.63 5.90 8.30
C VAL A 107 -11.48 5.33 9.13
N ALA A 108 -10.45 6.12 9.45
CA ALA A 108 -9.30 5.68 10.24
C ALA A 108 -9.74 5.06 11.58
N LYS A 109 -10.73 5.67 12.24
CA LYS A 109 -11.37 5.14 13.46
C LYS A 109 -12.14 3.84 13.18
N ALA A 110 -12.90 3.77 12.09
CA ALA A 110 -13.68 2.58 11.74
C ALA A 110 -12.82 1.36 11.41
N VAL A 111 -11.69 1.56 10.74
CA VAL A 111 -10.73 0.48 10.42
C VAL A 111 -9.64 0.32 11.48
N ASN A 112 -9.66 1.11 12.55
CA ASN A 112 -8.66 1.13 13.60
C ASN A 112 -7.21 1.17 13.08
N SER A 113 -6.94 2.02 12.07
CA SER A 113 -5.61 2.17 11.49
C SER A 113 -5.18 3.65 11.48
N PRO A 114 -4.10 4.01 12.18
CA PRO A 114 -3.53 5.36 12.11
C PRO A 114 -2.81 5.62 10.77
N SER A 115 -2.60 4.60 9.92
CA SER A 115 -2.00 4.80 8.61
C SER A 115 -3.01 5.25 7.56
N PHE A 116 -4.32 5.15 7.83
CA PHE A 116 -5.33 5.52 6.85
C PHE A 116 -5.24 7.02 6.53
N GLY A 117 -5.14 7.37 5.25
CA GLY A 117 -4.90 8.75 4.82
C GLY A 117 -3.44 9.23 4.92
N SER A 118 -2.47 8.34 5.16
CA SER A 118 -1.05 8.71 5.20
C SER A 118 -0.29 8.40 3.90
N GLN A 119 -0.86 7.58 3.01
CA GLN A 119 -0.20 7.09 1.79
C GLN A 119 -1.15 7.23 0.61
N TYR A 120 -0.68 7.87 -0.46
CA TYR A 120 -1.43 8.13 -1.68
C TYR A 120 -0.66 7.60 -2.90
N LEU A 121 -1.38 6.98 -3.83
CA LEU A 121 -0.81 6.39 -5.04
C LEU A 121 -1.65 6.76 -6.26
N LEU A 122 -1.01 7.16 -7.35
CA LEU A 122 -1.62 7.26 -8.66
C LEU A 122 -1.45 5.92 -9.36
N LEU A 123 -2.55 5.34 -9.83
CA LEU A 123 -2.58 4.06 -10.52
C LEU A 123 -3.19 4.21 -11.90
N SER A 124 -2.46 3.74 -12.90
CA SER A 124 -3.06 3.30 -14.15
C SER A 124 -2.40 2.04 -14.67
N SER A 125 -3.23 1.11 -15.10
CA SER A 125 -2.80 -0.19 -15.62
C SER A 125 -2.55 -0.17 -17.13
N VAL A 126 -2.95 0.90 -17.80
CA VAL A 126 -2.78 1.11 -19.24
C VAL A 126 -2.77 2.61 -19.51
N GLN A 127 -2.29 3.02 -20.67
CA GLN A 127 -2.58 4.36 -21.18
C GLN A 127 -3.87 4.31 -22.00
N GLY A 128 -4.83 5.17 -21.68
CA GLY A 128 -6.07 5.34 -22.42
C GLY A 128 -6.34 6.80 -22.82
N ASP A 129 -7.45 7.00 -23.52
CA ASP A 129 -7.99 8.31 -23.90
C ASP A 129 -9.36 8.61 -23.24
N GLY A 130 -9.81 7.72 -22.35
CA GLY A 130 -11.11 7.77 -21.68
C GLY A 130 -12.15 6.85 -22.30
N GLU A 131 -11.98 6.47 -23.57
CA GLU A 131 -12.88 5.55 -24.28
C GLU A 131 -12.20 4.22 -24.62
N ARG A 132 -10.89 4.26 -24.91
CA ARG A 132 -10.12 3.13 -25.41
C ARG A 132 -8.75 3.05 -24.76
N VAL A 133 -8.15 1.87 -24.86
CA VAL A 133 -6.75 1.66 -24.52
C VAL A 133 -5.88 2.09 -25.70
N VAL A 134 -5.01 3.07 -25.45
CA VAL A 134 -4.02 3.57 -26.40
C VAL A 134 -2.76 2.70 -26.36
N ASP A 135 -2.29 2.37 -25.16
CA ASP A 135 -1.11 1.52 -24.96
C ASP A 135 -1.26 0.66 -23.70
N ALA A 136 -1.22 -0.67 -23.87
CA ALA A 136 -1.36 -1.63 -22.77
C ALA A 136 -0.06 -1.87 -21.99
N HIS A 137 1.08 -1.34 -22.45
CA HIS A 137 2.39 -1.51 -21.85
C HIS A 137 2.88 -0.27 -21.10
N GLN A 138 2.07 0.79 -21.06
CA GLN A 138 2.35 1.98 -20.26
C GLN A 138 1.53 1.99 -18.98
N PHE A 139 2.23 2.04 -17.85
CA PHE A 139 1.65 1.96 -16.52
C PHE A 139 2.05 3.18 -15.69
N ILE A 140 1.16 3.62 -14.81
CA ILE A 140 1.45 4.65 -13.81
C ILE A 140 1.30 4.00 -12.44
N GLY A 141 2.38 4.00 -11.65
CA GLY A 141 2.39 3.58 -10.25
C GLY A 141 2.13 2.10 -9.97
N LEU A 142 1.75 1.29 -10.97
CA LEU A 142 1.48 -0.15 -10.80
C LEU A 142 2.71 -0.90 -10.27
N GLN A 143 3.90 -0.55 -10.79
CA GLN A 143 5.19 -1.07 -10.33
C GLN A 143 5.54 -0.70 -8.88
N LEU A 144 4.88 0.31 -8.32
CA LEU A 144 5.14 0.79 -6.96
C LEU A 144 4.30 0.07 -5.92
N VAL A 145 3.20 -0.61 -6.31
CA VAL A 145 2.29 -1.28 -5.37
C VAL A 145 3.03 -2.26 -4.46
N ALA A 146 3.81 -3.18 -5.05
CA ALA A 146 4.55 -4.17 -4.27
C ALA A 146 5.66 -3.56 -3.40
N PRO A 147 6.54 -2.67 -3.91
CA PRO A 147 7.51 -1.96 -3.08
C PRO A 147 6.88 -1.19 -1.91
N ILE A 148 5.80 -0.43 -2.15
CA ILE A 148 5.12 0.35 -1.10
C ILE A 148 4.53 -0.59 -0.04
N ALA A 149 3.77 -1.60 -0.46
CA ALA A 149 3.13 -2.54 0.44
C ALA A 149 4.16 -3.23 1.36
N LEU A 150 5.26 -3.71 0.78
CA LEU A 150 6.30 -4.41 1.52
C LEU A 150 7.04 -3.46 2.48
N VAL A 151 7.47 -2.29 2.02
CA VAL A 151 8.17 -1.31 2.86
C VAL A 151 7.27 -0.84 4.02
N SER A 152 5.98 -0.65 3.78
CA SER A 152 5.03 -0.22 4.81
C SER A 152 4.84 -1.26 5.91
N VAL A 153 4.67 -2.53 5.55
CA VAL A 153 4.57 -3.64 6.52
C VAL A 153 5.88 -3.79 7.32
N LEU A 154 7.02 -3.73 6.64
CA LEU A 154 8.33 -3.88 7.28
C LEU A 154 8.68 -2.70 8.20
N SER A 155 8.31 -1.48 7.82
CA SER A 155 8.49 -0.28 8.65
C SER A 155 7.67 -0.37 9.93
N GLU A 156 6.43 -0.84 9.85
CA GLU A 156 5.59 -1.06 11.03
C GLU A 156 6.19 -2.13 11.95
N LEU A 157 6.67 -3.23 11.37
CA LEU A 157 7.35 -4.30 12.11
C LEU A 157 8.60 -3.79 12.84
N ALA A 158 9.45 -3.02 12.14
CA ALA A 158 10.63 -2.42 12.73
C ALA A 158 10.28 -1.50 13.91
N ASN A 159 9.23 -0.67 13.75
CA ASN A 159 8.74 0.21 14.82
C ASN A 159 8.22 -0.57 16.03
N LYS A 160 7.48 -1.67 15.84
CA LYS A 160 7.01 -2.53 16.94
C LYS A 160 8.15 -3.28 17.61
N ALA A 161 9.11 -3.78 16.85
CA ALA A 161 10.29 -4.45 17.38
C ALA A 161 11.14 -3.49 18.23
N ALA A 162 11.31 -2.24 17.78
CA ALA A 162 11.97 -1.19 18.56
C ALA A 162 11.24 -0.88 19.89
N LYS A 163 9.91 -1.04 19.92
CA LYS A 163 9.08 -0.89 21.13
C LYS A 163 8.97 -2.17 21.98
N GLY A 164 9.61 -3.27 21.58
CA GLY A 164 9.60 -4.54 22.31
C GLY A 164 8.36 -5.43 22.09
N GLU A 165 7.42 -5.04 21.23
CA GLU A 165 6.10 -5.70 21.06
C GLU A 165 5.98 -6.53 19.76
N GLY A 166 7.08 -6.70 19.02
CA GLY A 166 7.01 -7.15 17.61
C GLY A 166 7.19 -8.65 17.33
N PHE A 167 7.67 -9.46 18.28
CA PHE A 167 8.19 -10.80 17.94
C PHE A 167 7.10 -11.80 17.48
N GLY A 168 5.92 -11.78 18.10
CA GLY A 168 4.79 -12.64 17.71
C GLY A 168 4.17 -12.24 16.36
N TYR A 169 3.99 -10.93 16.12
CA TYR A 169 3.47 -10.41 14.86
C TYR A 169 4.44 -10.64 13.70
N LEU A 170 5.74 -10.51 13.95
CA LEU A 170 6.80 -10.86 13.00
C LEU A 170 6.73 -12.34 12.61
N ARG A 171 6.51 -13.24 13.57
CA ARG A 171 6.34 -14.68 13.31
C ARG A 171 5.10 -14.96 12.46
N ALA A 172 3.96 -14.32 12.74
CA ALA A 172 2.74 -14.49 11.95
C ALA A 172 2.89 -13.99 10.50
N ILE A 173 3.56 -12.84 10.30
CA ILE A 173 3.89 -12.34 8.96
C ILE A 173 4.87 -13.30 8.27
N MET A 174 5.87 -13.80 8.98
CA MET A 174 6.82 -14.78 8.45
C MET A 174 6.13 -16.07 8.02
N GLU A 175 5.18 -16.58 8.81
CA GLU A 175 4.41 -17.79 8.48
C GLU A 175 3.47 -17.55 7.28
N ARG A 176 2.84 -16.38 7.17
CA ARG A 176 1.99 -16.02 6.00
C ARG A 176 2.81 -15.72 4.75
N LEU A 177 3.98 -15.10 4.87
CA LEU A 177 4.93 -14.93 3.77
C LEU A 177 5.52 -16.29 3.37
N ALA A 178 5.76 -17.20 4.33
CA ALA A 178 6.16 -18.58 4.08
C ALA A 178 5.07 -19.41 3.36
N ALA A 179 3.79 -19.08 3.51
CA ALA A 179 2.76 -19.68 2.66
C ALA A 179 2.77 -19.15 1.21
N ILE A 180 3.38 -17.98 0.98
CA ILE A 180 3.68 -17.45 -0.36
C ILE A 180 5.04 -17.99 -0.86
N VAL A 181 5.81 -18.69 -0.01
CA VAL A 181 7.15 -19.20 -0.32
C VAL A 181 7.14 -20.27 -1.40
N ASP A 182 6.03 -20.83 -1.89
CA ASP A 182 6.09 -21.60 -3.16
C ASP A 182 6.60 -20.74 -4.36
N PHE A 183 6.51 -19.40 -4.27
CA PHE A 183 7.13 -18.45 -5.20
C PHE A 183 8.59 -18.10 -4.84
N VAL A 184 8.95 -18.21 -3.55
CA VAL A 184 10.28 -17.94 -3.00
C VAL A 184 11.15 -19.20 -2.96
N ASP A 185 10.61 -20.41 -2.99
CA ASP A 185 11.30 -21.70 -3.05
C ASP A 185 12.01 -21.85 -4.39
N LYS A 186 11.44 -21.28 -5.46
CA LYS A 186 12.15 -21.08 -6.74
C LYS A 186 13.32 -20.09 -6.67
N LEU A 187 13.39 -19.28 -5.62
CA LEU A 187 14.47 -18.34 -5.32
C LEU A 187 15.44 -18.89 -4.23
N ASP A 188 14.98 -19.79 -3.35
CA ASP A 188 15.73 -20.41 -2.25
C ASP A 188 16.65 -21.56 -2.69
N ASP A 189 16.45 -22.12 -3.88
CA ASP A 189 17.42 -23.02 -4.54
C ASP A 189 18.82 -22.36 -4.74
N PHE A 190 18.94 -21.05 -4.47
CA PHE A 190 20.15 -20.28 -4.66
C PHE A 190 20.87 -19.79 -3.38
N LEU A 191 20.37 -20.05 -2.14
CA LEU A 191 20.91 -19.36 -0.95
C LEU A 191 21.21 -20.23 0.31
N PRO A 192 22.33 -20.00 1.04
CA PRO A 192 22.73 -20.80 2.20
C PRO A 192 21.95 -20.50 3.52
N PRO A 193 21.86 -21.49 4.44
CA PRO A 193 21.01 -21.45 5.65
C PRO A 193 21.41 -20.47 6.78
N LYS A 194 22.52 -19.74 6.64
CA LYS A 194 23.01 -18.78 7.66
C LYS A 194 22.42 -17.38 7.55
N TYR A 195 21.60 -17.12 6.53
CA TYR A 195 20.97 -15.83 6.29
C TYR A 195 19.51 -15.90 6.73
N LYS A 196 19.21 -15.51 7.97
CA LYS A 196 17.84 -15.16 8.37
C LYS A 196 17.42 -13.90 7.60
N VAL A 197 16.89 -14.15 6.41
CA VAL A 197 16.61 -13.20 5.32
C VAL A 197 15.85 -11.96 5.82
N LEU A 198 14.77 -12.16 6.57
CA LEU A 198 13.90 -11.08 6.99
C LEU A 198 14.50 -10.19 8.10
N THR A 199 15.23 -10.74 9.06
CA THR A 199 15.81 -9.95 10.17
C THR A 199 16.91 -9.00 9.68
N GLN A 200 17.67 -9.42 8.67
CA GLN A 200 18.67 -8.59 7.99
C GLN A 200 17.99 -7.52 7.13
N LEU A 201 16.91 -7.87 6.43
CA LEU A 201 16.13 -6.93 5.59
C LEU A 201 15.42 -5.86 6.44
N LEU A 202 14.90 -6.22 7.61
CA LEU A 202 14.37 -5.30 8.62
C LEU A 202 15.45 -4.36 9.17
N LYS A 203 16.67 -4.86 9.46
CA LYS A 203 17.80 -4.02 9.87
C LYS A 203 18.26 -3.08 8.76
N ALA A 204 18.28 -3.54 7.51
CA ALA A 204 18.63 -2.72 6.35
C ALA A 204 17.60 -1.62 6.07
N LEU A 205 16.31 -1.91 6.30
CA LEU A 205 15.23 -0.93 6.23
C LEU A 205 15.19 0.02 7.44
N ALA A 206 15.63 -0.43 8.61
CA ALA A 206 15.76 0.38 9.83
C ALA A 206 17.00 1.29 9.84
N LEU A 207 17.93 1.14 8.88
CA LEU A 207 19.03 2.09 8.71
C LEU A 207 18.44 3.48 8.43
N LYS A 208 18.89 4.46 9.23
CA LYS A 208 18.49 5.89 9.31
C LYS A 208 18.51 6.69 7.99
N ASP A 209 18.83 6.04 6.87
CA ASP A 209 18.77 6.65 5.55
C ASP A 209 17.32 6.73 5.09
N GLY A 210 16.67 7.85 5.41
CA GLY A 210 15.34 8.17 4.91
C GLY A 210 15.30 8.22 3.37
N LEU A 211 14.10 8.12 2.80
CA LEU A 211 13.82 8.27 1.36
C LEU A 211 14.23 9.64 0.78
N ASN A 212 14.78 10.54 1.58
CA ASN A 212 15.25 11.87 1.19
C ASN A 212 16.55 11.83 0.34
N LYS A 213 17.19 10.66 0.21
CA LYS A 213 18.36 10.47 -0.65
C LYS A 213 17.91 10.08 -2.06
N GLY A 214 18.56 10.61 -3.10
CA GLY A 214 18.16 10.39 -4.50
C GLY A 214 18.32 8.94 -4.98
N SER A 215 17.66 8.58 -6.09
CA SER A 215 17.67 7.23 -6.66
C SER A 215 19.09 6.71 -6.97
N GLU A 216 20.00 7.58 -7.40
CA GLU A 216 21.40 7.23 -7.69
C GLU A 216 22.17 6.74 -6.46
N TYR A 217 21.90 7.33 -5.28
CA TYR A 217 22.51 6.89 -4.02
C TYR A 217 22.13 5.44 -3.71
N PHE A 218 20.83 5.12 -3.83
CA PHE A 218 20.33 3.78 -3.56
C PHE A 218 20.76 2.77 -4.63
N ARG A 219 20.89 3.17 -5.90
CA ARG A 219 21.49 2.31 -6.95
C ARG A 219 22.97 2.03 -6.67
N GLY A 220 23.72 3.00 -6.15
CA GLY A 220 25.09 2.81 -5.69
C GLY A 220 25.18 1.79 -4.55
N MET A 221 24.30 1.88 -3.56
CA MET A 221 24.19 0.89 -2.48
C MET A 221 23.81 -0.49 -3.01
N GLN A 222 22.86 -0.58 -3.95
CA GLN A 222 22.46 -1.83 -4.59
C GLN A 222 23.66 -2.48 -5.29
N ALA A 223 24.41 -1.73 -6.10
CA ALA A 223 25.56 -2.25 -6.81
C ALA A 223 26.68 -2.71 -5.86
N ALA A 224 26.92 -1.97 -4.77
CA ALA A 224 27.89 -2.34 -3.75
C ALA A 224 27.47 -3.61 -2.99
N ALA A 225 26.20 -3.72 -2.61
CA ALA A 225 25.64 -4.90 -1.95
C ALA A 225 25.66 -6.13 -2.88
N ALA A 226 25.30 -5.96 -4.15
CA ALA A 226 25.32 -7.02 -5.16
C ALA A 226 26.74 -7.57 -5.38
N LYS A 227 27.75 -6.68 -5.47
CA LYS A 227 29.17 -7.08 -5.57
C LYS A 227 29.67 -7.85 -4.35
N ARG A 228 29.08 -7.61 -3.17
CA ARG A 228 29.39 -8.34 -1.92
C ARG A 228 28.57 -9.62 -1.75
N GLY A 229 27.75 -10.01 -2.73
CA GLY A 229 26.84 -11.15 -2.64
C GLY A 229 25.70 -10.95 -1.64
N GLN A 230 25.43 -9.71 -1.22
CA GLN A 230 24.41 -9.36 -0.24
C GLN A 230 23.07 -9.07 -0.94
N VAL A 231 22.45 -10.13 -1.45
CA VAL A 231 21.23 -10.08 -2.28
C VAL A 231 20.12 -9.24 -1.65
N LEU A 232 19.93 -9.33 -0.33
CA LEU A 232 18.82 -8.68 0.38
C LEU A 232 19.03 -7.19 0.63
N GLU A 233 20.27 -6.78 0.89
CA GLU A 233 20.63 -5.37 0.97
C GLU A 233 20.54 -4.73 -0.42
N ALA A 234 20.89 -5.50 -1.47
CA ALA A 234 20.67 -5.09 -2.85
C ALA A 234 19.18 -4.96 -3.18
N SER A 235 18.31 -5.90 -2.76
CA SER A 235 16.86 -5.81 -2.97
C SER A 235 16.23 -4.65 -2.22
N ALA A 236 16.60 -4.41 -0.96
CA ALA A 236 16.10 -3.27 -0.18
C ALA A 236 16.56 -1.93 -0.78
N ALA A 237 17.81 -1.86 -1.25
CA ALA A 237 18.33 -0.71 -1.96
C ALA A 237 17.63 -0.50 -3.32
N ALA A 238 17.33 -1.57 -4.06
CA ALA A 238 16.57 -1.50 -5.31
C ALA A 238 15.15 -0.97 -5.10
N MET A 239 14.44 -1.45 -4.07
CA MET A 239 13.11 -0.94 -3.72
C MET A 239 13.15 0.54 -3.32
N ARG A 240 14.16 0.95 -2.54
CA ARG A 240 14.36 2.37 -2.19
C ARG A 240 14.71 3.22 -3.41
N ALA A 241 15.53 2.70 -4.33
CA ALA A 241 15.85 3.38 -5.57
C ALA A 241 14.62 3.59 -6.45
N GLU A 242 13.73 2.59 -6.50
CA GLU A 242 12.47 2.67 -7.24
C GLU A 242 11.54 3.71 -6.61
N LEU A 243 11.39 3.71 -5.28
CA LEU A 243 10.59 4.70 -4.56
C LEU A 243 11.17 6.13 -4.64
N ALA A 244 12.50 6.27 -4.81
CA ALA A 244 13.19 7.55 -4.94
C ALA A 244 13.26 8.05 -6.40
N SER A 245 12.76 7.29 -7.36
CA SER A 245 12.76 7.65 -8.78
C SER A 245 11.85 8.85 -9.08
N PRO A 246 12.13 9.65 -10.13
CA PRO A 246 11.29 10.80 -10.47
C PRO A 246 9.83 10.42 -10.78
N HIS A 247 9.61 9.28 -11.43
CA HIS A 247 8.24 8.81 -11.71
C HIS A 247 7.52 8.37 -10.43
N ALA A 248 8.23 7.76 -9.48
CA ALA A 248 7.66 7.42 -8.18
C ALA A 248 7.34 8.66 -7.34
N GLN A 249 8.14 9.71 -7.41
CA GLN A 249 7.84 10.98 -6.71
C GLN A 249 6.55 11.64 -7.19
N LYS A 250 6.23 11.51 -8.49
CA LYS A 250 4.94 11.98 -9.02
C LYS A 250 3.79 11.04 -8.64
N ALA A 251 4.02 9.74 -8.71
CA ALA A 251 2.97 8.73 -8.58
C ALA A 251 2.69 8.29 -7.13
N PHE A 252 3.60 8.50 -6.19
CA PHE A 252 3.43 8.10 -4.80
C PHE A 252 3.78 9.24 -3.85
N PHE A 253 2.95 9.42 -2.84
CA PHE A 253 3.19 10.40 -1.80
C PHE A 253 2.84 9.81 -0.43
N ARG A 254 3.72 10.05 0.54
CA ARG A 254 3.48 9.71 1.93
C ARG A 254 3.42 10.98 2.75
N ASN A 255 2.24 11.26 3.30
CA ASN A 255 2.04 12.36 4.21
C ASN A 255 2.70 12.02 5.55
N GLN A 256 3.76 12.76 5.89
CA GLN A 256 4.38 12.71 7.22
C GLN A 256 3.60 13.68 8.11
N ASN A 257 2.54 13.18 8.75
CA ASN A 257 1.94 13.88 9.89
C ASN A 257 2.88 13.80 11.10
#